data_AF-A0A819DBZ8-F1
#
_entry.id   AF-A0A819DBZ8-F1
#
_cell.length_a   1.000
_cell.length_b   1.000
_cell.length_c   1.000
_cell.angle_alpha   90.00
_cell.angle_beta   90.00
_cell.angle_gamma   90.00
#
_symmetry.space_group_name_H-M   'P 1'
#
loop_
_entity.id
_entity.type
_entity.pdbx_description
1 polymer ?
#
loop_
_entity_poly.entity_id
_entity_poly.type
_entity_poly.pdbx_seq_one_letter_code
_entity_poly.pdbx_strand_id
1 'polypeptide(L)'
;MRPDTYEVPFPMLLNRAFEILLGFRNTRTYNGIQIKNLQRILVIKCLNTCDSEEWTQHLLNLTNQAKDFISTTLQQVALIHLHQYTNHN
;
A
#
# COMPACT_ATOMS: atom_id res chain seq x y z
N MET A 1 12.80 -5.89 -18.66
CA MET A 1 12.08 -6.99 -17.98
C MET A 1 11.56 -7.90 -19.09
N ARG A 2 11.97 -9.18 -19.14
CA ARG A 2 11.49 -10.13 -20.17
C ARG A 2 10.17 -10.73 -19.68
N PRO A 3 9.04 -10.54 -20.37
CA PRO A 3 7.74 -11.07 -19.95
C PRO A 3 7.71 -12.61 -19.91
N ASP A 4 8.56 -13.25 -20.70
CA ASP A 4 8.47 -14.67 -21.04
C ASP A 4 9.04 -15.63 -19.97
N THR A 5 9.72 -15.10 -18.94
CA THR A 5 10.34 -15.94 -17.91
C THR A 5 9.40 -16.28 -16.75
N TYR A 6 8.21 -15.67 -16.65
CA TYR A 6 7.29 -15.76 -15.50
C TYR A 6 7.96 -15.45 -14.14
N GLU A 7 9.18 -14.91 -14.15
CA GLU A 7 9.90 -14.54 -12.94
C GLU A 7 9.23 -13.30 -12.35
N VAL A 8 8.68 -13.46 -11.14
CA VAL A 8 8.17 -12.32 -10.36
C VAL A 8 9.39 -11.60 -9.78
N PRO A 9 9.78 -10.42 -10.31
CA PRO A 9 11.03 -9.79 -9.91
C PRO A 9 10.95 -9.18 -8.51
N PHE A 10 9.74 -8.88 -8.02
CA PHE A 10 9.54 -8.23 -6.74
C PHE A 10 8.12 -8.46 -6.18
N PRO A 11 7.97 -9.25 -5.09
CA PRO A 11 6.70 -9.32 -4.37
C PRO A 11 6.52 -8.09 -3.48
N MET A 12 5.31 -7.52 -3.46
CA MET A 12 4.92 -6.43 -2.56
C MET A 12 3.80 -6.89 -1.63
N LEU A 13 3.98 -6.66 -0.32
CA LEU A 13 2.94 -6.91 0.67
C LEU A 13 2.01 -5.70 0.78
N LEU A 14 0.74 -5.88 0.44
CA LEU A 14 -0.31 -4.87 0.51
C LEU A 14 -0.97 -4.86 1.90
N ASN A 15 -1.18 -3.69 2.49
CA ASN A 15 -1.91 -3.52 3.76
C ASN A 15 -2.93 -2.37 3.64
N ARG A 16 -3.81 -2.17 4.64
CA ARG A 16 -4.89 -1.16 4.52
C ARG A 16 -4.42 0.28 4.49
N ALA A 17 -3.19 0.55 4.94
CA ALA A 17 -2.61 1.89 4.95
C ALA A 17 -2.12 2.33 3.56
N PHE A 18 -2.24 1.49 2.53
CA PHE A 18 -1.83 1.84 1.18
C PHE A 18 -2.83 2.80 0.55
N GLU A 19 -2.32 3.89 -0.02
CA GLU A 19 -3.12 4.85 -0.77
C GLU A 19 -3.01 4.51 -2.25
N ILE A 20 -4.15 4.28 -2.92
CA ILE A 20 -4.20 3.99 -4.35
C ILE A 20 -4.87 5.16 -5.07
N LEU A 21 -4.16 5.78 -6.00
CA LEU A 21 -4.59 6.99 -6.71
C LEU A 21 -4.49 6.82 -8.22
N LEU A 22 -5.47 7.39 -8.93
CA LEU A 22 -5.49 7.51 -10.38
C LEU A 22 -5.15 8.94 -10.84
N GLY A 23 -4.80 9.03 -12.12
CA GLY A 23 -4.79 10.29 -12.87
C GLY A 23 -3.45 10.99 -12.97
N PHE A 24 -3.34 11.85 -13.98
CA PHE A 24 -2.09 12.46 -14.41
C PHE A 24 -1.36 13.26 -13.31
N ARG A 25 -2.11 13.97 -12.46
CA ARG A 25 -1.50 14.76 -11.36
C ARG A 25 -0.71 13.90 -10.37
N ASN A 26 -1.16 12.68 -10.16
CA ASN A 26 -0.59 11.72 -9.21
C ASN A 26 0.54 10.91 -9.87
N THR A 27 0.33 10.48 -11.12
CA THR A 27 1.16 9.45 -11.75
C THR A 27 2.09 9.99 -12.84
N ARG A 28 1.92 11.25 -13.25
CA ARG A 28 2.57 11.88 -14.42
C ARG A 28 2.32 11.13 -15.75
N THR A 29 1.25 10.34 -15.81
CA THR A 29 0.80 9.63 -17.02
C THR A 29 -0.74 9.56 -17.01
N TYR A 30 -1.37 9.48 -18.17
CA TYR A 30 -2.83 9.47 -18.25
C TYR A 30 -3.44 8.18 -17.68
N ASN A 31 -2.81 7.04 -17.94
CA ASN A 31 -3.31 5.71 -17.57
C ASN A 31 -2.46 5.10 -16.45
N GLY A 32 -2.05 5.91 -15.47
CA GLY A 32 -1.19 5.45 -14.38
C GLY A 32 -1.97 5.20 -13.10
N ILE A 33 -1.53 4.19 -12.35
CA ILE A 33 -1.96 3.88 -11.00
C ILE A 33 -0.80 4.18 -10.06
N GLN A 34 -1.01 5.06 -9.09
CA GLN A 34 -0.04 5.33 -8.04
C GLN A 34 -0.44 4.55 -6.79
N ILE A 35 0.50 3.78 -6.25
CA ILE A 35 0.38 3.06 -4.99
C ILE A 35 1.38 3.69 -4.03
N LYS A 36 0.89 4.31 -2.95
CA LYS A 36 1.74 4.85 -1.90
C LYS A 36 1.68 3.97 -0.65
N ASN A 37 2.83 3.77 -0.03
CA ASN A 37 2.95 3.15 1.27
C ASN A 37 3.98 3.91 2.09
N LEU A 38 3.53 4.58 3.17
CA LEU A 38 4.36 5.38 4.07
C LEU A 38 5.34 6.30 3.30
N GLN A 39 6.59 5.88 3.13
CA GLN A 39 7.66 6.65 2.51
C GLN A 39 7.90 6.34 1.03
N ARG A 40 7.24 5.32 0.47
CA ARG A 40 7.48 4.84 -0.89
C ARG A 40 6.28 5.05 -1.80
N ILE A 41 6.59 5.28 -3.07
CA ILE A 41 5.62 5.47 -4.14
C ILE A 41 5.99 4.51 -5.27
N LEU A 42 5.03 3.70 -5.70
CA LEU A 42 5.09 2.90 -6.91
C LEU A 42 4.10 3.49 -7.93
N VAL A 43 4.52 3.62 -9.19
CA VAL A 43 3.62 3.99 -10.29
C VAL A 43 3.61 2.86 -11.31
N ILE A 44 2.42 2.29 -11.52
CA ILE A 44 2.15 1.30 -12.57
C ILE A 44 1.58 2.05 -13.77
N LYS A 45 2.15 1.81 -14.95
CA LYS A 45 1.65 2.38 -16.21
C LYS A 45 0.82 1.33 -16.92
N CYS A 46 -0.45 1.63 -17.17
CA CYS A 46 -1.35 0.79 -17.95
C CYS A 46 -1.33 1.22 -19.42
N LEU A 47 -1.71 0.30 -20.31
CA LEU A 47 -1.78 0.55 -21.75
C LEU A 47 -2.94 1.48 -22.09
N ASN A 48 -4.10 1.26 -21.47
CA ASN A 48 -5.31 2.03 -21.71
C ASN A 48 -6.00 2.42 -20.38
N THR A 49 -7.00 3.30 -20.49
CA THR A 49 -7.74 3.82 -19.33
C THR A 49 -8.59 2.74 -18.65
N CYS A 50 -9.21 1.84 -19.43
CA CYS A 50 -10.04 0.74 -18.92
C CYS A 50 -9.23 -0.16 -17.98
N ASP A 51 -8.04 -0.59 -18.41
CA ASP A 51 -7.12 -1.38 -17.59
C ASP A 51 -6.79 -0.64 -16.28
N SER A 52 -6.49 0.66 -16.37
CA SER A 52 -6.11 1.44 -15.18
C SER A 52 -7.25 1.55 -14.16
N GLU A 53 -8.48 1.68 -14.63
CA GLU A 53 -9.67 1.75 -13.79
C GLU A 53 -9.98 0.38 -13.16
N GLU A 54 -9.98 -0.69 -13.95
CA GLU A 54 -10.22 -2.06 -13.48
C GLU A 54 -9.21 -2.47 -12.40
N TRP A 55 -7.91 -2.29 -12.68
CA TRP A 55 -6.86 -2.62 -11.71
C TRP A 55 -6.95 -1.75 -10.46
N THR A 56 -7.32 -0.47 -10.58
CA THR A 56 -7.51 0.39 -9.41
C THR A 56 -8.63 -0.12 -8.52
N GLN A 57 -9.79 -0.45 -9.09
CA GLN A 57 -10.92 -1.00 -8.33
C GLN A 57 -10.54 -2.33 -7.68
N HIS A 58 -9.85 -3.20 -8.40
CA HIS A 58 -9.36 -4.46 -7.87
C HIS A 58 -8.42 -4.26 -6.67
N LEU A 59 -7.42 -3.37 -6.80
CA LEU A 59 -6.46 -3.06 -5.75
C LEU A 59 -7.13 -2.40 -4.52
N LEU A 60 -8.09 -1.51 -4.73
CA LEU A 60 -8.86 -0.89 -3.63
C LEU A 60 -9.65 -1.96 -2.85
N ASN A 61 -10.30 -2.88 -3.56
CA ASN A 61 -11.03 -4.00 -2.95
C ASN A 61 -10.09 -4.91 -2.14
N LEU A 62 -8.92 -5.25 -2.68
CA LEU A 62 -7.91 -6.01 -1.96
C LEU A 62 -7.41 -5.27 -0.72
N THR A 63 -7.17 -3.97 -0.83
CA THR A 63 -6.71 -3.12 0.28
C THR A 63 -7.73 -3.08 1.40
N ASN A 64 -9.02 -2.95 1.09
CA ASN A 64 -10.10 -2.98 2.09
C ASN A 64 -10.18 -4.32 2.84
N GLN A 65 -9.84 -5.42 2.18
CA GLN A 65 -9.82 -6.76 2.76
C GLN A 65 -8.47 -7.12 3.43
N ALA A 66 -7.42 -6.35 3.16
CA ALA A 66 -6.08 -6.62 3.67
C ALA A 66 -6.02 -6.51 5.20
N LYS A 67 -5.03 -7.18 5.81
CA LYS A 67 -4.74 -7.05 7.24
C LYS A 67 -3.74 -5.93 7.47
N ASP A 68 -3.86 -5.25 8.61
CA ASP A 68 -2.87 -4.27 9.05
C ASP A 68 -1.69 -4.98 9.70
N PHE A 69 -0.52 -4.92 9.05
CA PHE A 69 0.71 -5.51 9.59
C PHE A 69 1.41 -4.61 10.62
N ILE A 70 1.00 -3.33 10.74
CA ILE A 70 1.65 -2.32 11.60
C ILE A 70 0.91 -2.13 12.94
N SER A 71 -0.30 -2.68 13.06
CA SER A 71 -1.18 -2.45 14.23
C SER A 71 -0.64 -3.06 15.54
N THR A 72 0.16 -4.13 15.47
CA THR A 72 0.57 -4.89 16.66
C THR A 72 1.78 -4.33 17.41
N THR A 73 2.59 -3.44 16.83
CA THR A 73 3.82 -2.98 17.50
C THR A 73 3.65 -1.66 18.26
N LEU A 74 2.84 -0.72 17.76
CA LEU A 74 2.68 0.59 18.41
C LEU A 74 1.77 0.56 19.65
N GLN A 75 0.77 -0.33 19.69
CA GLN A 75 -0.06 -0.49 20.89
C GLN A 75 0.69 -1.14 22.06
N GLN A 76 1.62 -2.06 21.77
CA GLN A 76 2.43 -2.70 22.82
C GLN A 76 3.48 -1.75 23.42
N VAL A 77 4.09 -0.88 22.61
CA VAL A 77 5.05 0.12 23.12
C VAL A 77 4.35 1.19 23.97
N ALA A 78 3.13 1.60 23.61
CA ALA A 78 2.34 2.54 24.41
C ALA A 78 1.87 1.93 25.74
N LEU A 79 1.50 0.65 25.77
CA LEU A 79 1.10 -0.05 26.99
C LEU A 79 2.27 -0.33 27.95
N ILE A 80 3.47 -0.62 27.43
CA ILE A 80 4.67 -0.80 28.26
C ILE A 80 5.10 0.51 28.90
N HIS A 81 4.99 1.64 28.19
CA HIS A 81 5.33 2.95 28.77
C HIS A 81 4.31 3.43 29.82
N LEU A 82 3.01 3.13 29.68
CA LEU A 82 2.00 3.55 30.65
C LEU A 82 2.03 2.76 31.97
N HIS A 83 2.47 1.50 31.96
CA HIS A 83 2.62 0.70 33.19
C HIS A 83 3.85 1.03 34.05
N GLN A 84 4.82 1.78 33.51
CA GLN A 84 6.01 2.21 34.27
C GLN A 84 5.79 3.49 35.08
N TYR A 85 4.71 4.23 34.83
CA TYR A 85 4.43 5.52 35.50
C TYR A 85 3.34 5.46 36.58
N THR A 86 2.76 4.29 36.87
CA THR A 86 1.67 4.16 37.86
C THR A 86 2.05 3.45 39.16
N ASN A 87 3.34 3.14 39.38
CA ASN A 87 3.82 2.47 40.60
C ASN A 87 4.77 3.32 41.47
N HIS A 88 4.67 4.64 41.41
CA HIS A 88 5.29 5.53 42.42
C HIS A 88 4.33 6.66 42.77
N ASN A 89 3.46 6.39 43.76
CA ASN A 89 3.06 7.28 44.86
C ASN A 89 2.04 6.58 45.75
#